data_AF-A0A2V8Q9R2-F1
#
_entry.id   AF-A0A2V8Q9R2-F1
#
_cell.length_a   1.000
_cell.length_b   1.000
_cell.length_c   1.000
_cell.angle_alpha   90.00
_cell.angle_beta   90.00
_cell.angle_gamma   90.00
#
_symmetry.space_group_name_H-M   'P 1'
#
loop_
_entity.id
_entity.type
_entity.pdbx_description
1 polymer ?
#
loop_
_entity_poly.entity_id
_entity_poly.type
_entity_poly.pdbx_seq_one_letter_code
_entity_poly.pdbx_strand_id
1 'polypeptide(L)'
;MVFRGLILSLLLNASPDDQRLSDVWRAILISSVLFSVPHALNLFAGHAEARVAAQLVWAFLLGVVFACLRIAGRSIWPVAVLHGGMNAFVHVNRLGIEIQPSLLRAAALAFAPIPLCIYGAILLRKRQRIAVG
;
A
#
# COMPACT_ATOMS: atom_id res chain seq x y z
N MET A 1 7.38 -0.25 -8.08
CA MET A 1 7.15 0.14 -9.48
C MET A 1 6.07 -0.72 -10.15
N VAL A 2 6.24 -2.04 -10.28
CA VAL A 2 5.28 -2.95 -10.98
C VAL A 2 3.83 -2.78 -10.52
N PHE A 3 3.55 -2.84 -9.22
CA PHE A 3 2.18 -2.80 -8.69
C PHE A 3 1.43 -1.48 -8.92
N ARG A 4 2.14 -0.35 -9.05
CA ARG A 4 1.54 0.99 -9.16
C ARG A 4 1.67 1.60 -10.56
N GLY A 5 2.70 1.18 -11.31
CA GLY A 5 2.94 1.59 -12.68
C GLY A 5 2.27 0.67 -13.71
N LEU A 6 2.34 -0.65 -13.54
CA LEU A 6 1.78 -1.61 -14.48
C LEU A 6 0.41 -2.12 -14.01
N ILE A 7 0.37 -2.87 -12.91
CA ILE A 7 -0.83 -3.60 -12.47
C ILE A 7 -2.00 -2.64 -12.21
N LEU A 8 -1.79 -1.59 -11.41
CA LEU A 8 -2.83 -0.60 -11.14
C LEU A 8 -3.28 0.12 -12.42
N SER A 9 -2.39 0.41 -13.37
CA SER A 9 -2.75 1.05 -14.63
C SER A 9 -3.62 0.14 -15.49
N LEU A 10 -3.28 -1.16 -15.58
CA LEU A 10 -4.09 -2.14 -16.29
C LEU A 10 -5.48 -2.28 -15.68
N LEU A 11 -5.57 -2.37 -14.35
CA LEU A 11 -6.85 -2.46 -13.64
C LEU A 11 -7.72 -1.21 -13.81
N LEU A 12 -7.12 -0.02 -13.83
CA LEU A 12 -7.85 1.22 -14.09
C LEU A 12 -8.30 1.34 -15.56
N ASN A 13 -7.54 0.80 -16.51
CA ASN A 13 -7.84 0.88 -17.94
C ASN A 13 -8.77 -0.22 -18.44
N ALA A 14 -9.06 -1.25 -17.63
CA ALA A 14 -9.94 -2.36 -18.00
C ALA A 14 -11.43 -1.98 -18.12
N SER A 15 -11.82 -0.80 -17.63
CA SER A 15 -13.18 -0.26 -17.75
C SER A 15 -13.11 1.24 -18.09
N PRO A 16 -12.91 1.58 -19.38
CA PRO A 16 -12.71 2.97 -19.82
C PRO A 16 -14.00 3.79 -19.89
N ASP A 17 -15.17 3.16 -20.07
CA ASP A 17 -16.47 3.85 -20.09
C ASP A 17 -16.99 4.06 -18.66
N ASP A 18 -17.23 5.33 -18.31
CA ASP A 18 -17.81 5.80 -17.04
C ASP A 18 -17.14 5.20 -15.78
N GLN A 19 -15.88 5.58 -15.49
CA GLN A 19 -15.15 5.13 -14.30
C GLN A 19 -15.83 5.58 -13.00
N ARG A 20 -16.73 4.73 -12.50
CA ARG A 20 -17.36 4.92 -11.19
C ARG A 20 -16.30 4.81 -10.11
N LEU A 21 -16.50 5.56 -9.02
CA LEU A 21 -15.61 5.51 -7.85
C LEU A 21 -15.45 4.08 -7.31
N SER A 22 -16.47 3.23 -7.46
CA SER A 22 -16.44 1.81 -7.13
C SER A 22 -15.38 1.02 -7.93
N ASP A 23 -15.21 1.30 -9.22
CA ASP A 23 -14.24 0.60 -10.07
C ASP A 23 -12.81 1.03 -9.74
N VAL A 24 -12.62 2.32 -9.45
CA VAL A 24 -11.35 2.84 -8.94
C VAL A 24 -10.96 2.17 -7.63
N TRP A 25 -11.89 2.05 -6.66
CA TRP A 25 -11.62 1.34 -5.41
C TRP A 25 -11.36 -0.14 -5.63
N ARG A 26 -12.06 -0.80 -6.56
CA ARG A 26 -11.78 -2.21 -6.90
C ARG A 26 -10.34 -2.38 -7.41
N ALA A 27 -9.88 -1.51 -8.31
CA ALA A 27 -8.50 -1.51 -8.80
C ALA A 27 -7.47 -1.24 -7.68
N ILE A 28 -7.75 -0.29 -6.79
CA ILE A 28 -6.92 0.02 -5.61
C ILE A 28 -6.80 -1.22 -4.73
N LEU A 29 -7.91 -1.86 -4.36
CA LEU A 29 -7.93 -2.98 -3.43
C LEU A 29 -7.23 -4.21 -4.01
N ILE A 30 -7.56 -4.61 -5.25
CA ILE A 30 -6.91 -5.74 -5.93
C ILE A 30 -5.40 -5.53 -6.02
N SER A 31 -4.97 -4.36 -6.51
CA SER A 31 -3.53 -4.06 -6.65
C SER A 31 -2.80 -3.93 -5.30
N SER A 32 -3.51 -3.75 -4.18
CA SER A 32 -2.95 -3.69 -2.82
C SER A 32 -2.85 -5.07 -2.19
N VAL A 33 -3.82 -5.95 -2.45
CA VAL A 33 -3.70 -7.38 -2.10
C VAL A 33 -2.51 -8.00 -2.82
N LEU A 34 -2.41 -7.81 -4.14
CA LEU A 34 -1.30 -8.33 -4.94
C LEU A 34 0.07 -7.81 -4.46
N PHE A 35 0.12 -6.58 -3.93
CA PHE A 35 1.33 -6.00 -3.36
C PHE A 35 1.68 -6.61 -1.98
N SER A 36 0.68 -6.98 -1.18
CA SER A 36 0.88 -7.56 0.14
C SER A 36 1.33 -9.02 0.09
N VAL A 37 0.68 -9.85 -0.74
CA VAL A 37 0.88 -11.32 -0.78
C VAL A 37 2.34 -11.78 -0.87
N PRO A 38 3.24 -11.17 -1.68
CA PRO A 38 4.63 -11.60 -1.75
C PRO A 38 5.37 -11.58 -0.40
N HIS A 39 4.92 -10.75 0.56
CA HIS A 39 5.53 -10.71 1.88
C HIS A 39 5.25 -11.96 2.72
N ALA A 40 4.27 -12.80 2.34
CA ALA A 40 4.05 -14.09 2.99
C ALA A 40 5.26 -15.03 2.80
N LEU A 41 6.07 -14.80 1.76
CA LEU A 41 7.30 -15.57 1.51
C LEU A 41 8.33 -15.43 2.63
N ASN A 42 8.20 -14.39 3.46
CA ASN A 42 9.04 -14.17 4.63
C ASN A 42 8.90 -15.27 5.69
N LEU A 43 7.80 -16.04 5.69
CA LEU A 43 7.69 -17.25 6.52
C LEU A 43 8.73 -18.29 6.12
N PHE A 44 8.93 -18.50 4.82
CA PHE A 44 9.94 -19.43 4.30
C PHE A 44 11.37 -18.91 4.50
N ALA A 45 11.54 -17.59 4.69
CA ALA A 45 12.81 -16.98 5.06
C ALA A 45 13.10 -17.07 6.58
N GLY A 46 12.25 -17.75 7.37
CA GLY A 46 12.44 -17.97 8.81
C GLY A 46 11.95 -16.84 9.71
N HIS A 47 11.23 -15.85 9.18
CA HIS A 47 10.71 -14.75 10.00
C HIS A 47 9.50 -15.18 10.84
N ALA A 48 9.43 -14.65 12.07
CA ALA A 48 8.34 -14.96 13.01
C ALA A 48 6.94 -14.66 12.45
N GLU A 49 5.98 -15.55 12.71
CA GLU A 49 4.60 -15.48 12.18
C GLU A 49 3.90 -14.16 12.52
N ALA A 50 3.97 -13.71 13.78
CA ALA A 50 3.35 -12.45 14.21
C ALA A 50 3.94 -11.23 13.46
N ARG A 51 5.22 -11.27 13.11
CA ARG A 51 5.87 -10.23 12.29
C ARG A 51 5.35 -10.28 10.85
N VAL A 52 5.25 -11.47 10.26
CA VAL A 52 4.75 -11.60 8.88
C VAL A 52 3.28 -11.21 8.79
N ALA A 53 2.45 -11.61 9.74
CA ALA A 53 1.04 -11.21 9.83
C ALA A 53 0.89 -9.68 9.89
N ALA A 54 1.66 -9.02 10.77
CA ALA A 54 1.68 -7.55 10.84
C ALA A 54 2.16 -6.91 9.54
N GLN A 55 3.18 -7.50 8.90
CA GLN A 55 3.72 -7.03 7.62
C GLN A 55 2.70 -7.14 6.48
N LEU A 56 1.90 -8.20 6.43
CA LEU A 56 0.86 -8.37 5.42
C LEU A 56 -0.22 -7.28 5.52
N VAL A 57 -0.68 -7.01 6.74
CA VAL A 57 -1.67 -5.94 6.99
C VAL A 57 -1.07 -4.56 6.67
N TRP A 58 0.15 -4.29 7.15
CA TRP A 58 0.88 -3.06 6.87
C TRP A 58 1.07 -2.82 5.38
N ALA A 59 1.57 -3.83 4.65
CA ALA A 59 1.83 -3.75 3.22
C ALA A 59 0.53 -3.55 2.43
N PHE A 60 -0.57 -4.20 2.83
CA PHE A 60 -1.88 -3.99 2.23
C PHE A 60 -2.35 -2.53 2.39
N LEU A 61 -2.31 -2.00 3.62
CA LEU A 61 -2.75 -0.64 3.90
C LEU A 61 -1.87 0.42 3.21
N LEU A 62 -0.55 0.25 3.22
CA LEU A 62 0.34 1.10 2.42
C LEU A 62 0.08 0.95 0.92
N GLY A 63 -0.26 -0.26 0.47
CA GLY A 63 -0.71 -0.50 -0.89
C GLY A 63 -1.85 0.43 -1.28
N VAL A 64 -2.85 0.58 -0.40
CA VAL A 64 -3.98 1.49 -0.59
C VAL A 64 -3.51 2.94 -0.65
N VAL A 65 -2.69 3.38 0.32
CA VAL A 65 -2.12 4.75 0.35
C VAL A 65 -1.38 5.07 -0.94
N PHE A 66 -0.50 4.18 -1.38
CA PHE A 66 0.30 4.34 -2.58
C PHE A 66 -0.55 4.40 -3.85
N ALA A 67 -1.63 3.61 -3.92
CA ALA A 67 -2.54 3.67 -5.04
C ALA A 67 -3.28 5.03 -5.08
N CYS A 68 -3.79 5.49 -3.94
CA CYS A 68 -4.43 6.81 -3.82
C CYS A 68 -3.48 7.95 -4.23
N LEU A 69 -2.24 7.94 -3.73
CA LEU A 69 -1.23 8.95 -4.07
C LEU A 69 -0.84 8.91 -5.55
N ARG A 70 -0.66 7.72 -6.14
CA ARG A 70 -0.38 7.57 -7.58
C ARG A 70 -1.51 8.17 -8.41
N ILE A 71 -2.76 7.88 -8.07
CA ILE A 71 -3.93 8.37 -8.81
C ILE A 71 -4.06 9.89 -8.65
N ALA A 72 -3.98 10.40 -7.42
CA ALA A 72 -4.14 11.82 -7.13
C ALA A 72 -3.00 12.70 -7.68
N GLY A 73 -1.76 12.18 -7.66
CA GLY A 73 -0.57 12.87 -8.13
C GLY A 73 -0.20 12.58 -9.59
N ARG A 74 -0.88 11.63 -10.26
CA ARG A 74 -0.62 11.19 -11.64
C ARG A 74 0.85 10.82 -11.91
N SER A 75 1.57 10.38 -10.87
CA SER A 75 3.00 10.07 -10.93
C SER A 75 3.33 8.91 -9.99
N ILE A 76 4.26 8.05 -10.42
CA ILE A 76 4.76 6.93 -9.62
C ILE A 76 5.93 7.33 -8.71
N TRP A 77 6.60 8.46 -9.00
CA TRP A 77 7.83 8.85 -8.33
C TRP A 77 7.68 9.13 -6.83
N PRO A 78 6.66 9.88 -6.36
CA PRO A 78 6.47 10.11 -4.93
C PRO A 78 6.30 8.80 -4.15
N VAL A 79 5.57 7.85 -4.74
CA VAL A 79 5.36 6.51 -4.17
C VAL A 79 6.67 5.71 -4.14
N ALA A 80 7.44 5.75 -5.22
CA ALA A 80 8.70 5.03 -5.32
C ALA A 80 9.73 5.51 -4.28
N VAL A 81 9.87 6.83 -4.14
CA VAL A 81 10.77 7.46 -3.16
C VAL A 81 10.32 7.13 -1.75
N LEU A 82 9.03 7.28 -1.43
CA LEU A 82 8.50 6.98 -0.09
C LEU A 82 8.73 5.51 0.28
N HIS A 83 8.39 4.59 -0.61
CA HIS A 83 8.59 3.15 -0.37
C HIS A 83 10.07 2.80 -0.22
N GLY A 84 10.95 3.33 -1.08
CA GLY A 84 12.40 3.13 -1.00
C GLY A 84 12.97 3.65 0.32
N GLY A 85 12.58 4.86 0.73
CA GLY A 85 13.01 5.45 2.00
C GLY A 85 12.53 4.66 3.22
N MET A 86 11.29 4.19 3.22
CA MET A 86 10.77 3.34 4.30
C MET A 86 11.53 2.02 4.41
N ASN A 87 11.82 1.37 3.28
CA ASN A 87 12.60 0.14 3.27
C ASN A 87 14.02 0.36 3.78
N ALA A 88 14.68 1.44 3.33
CA ALA A 88 16.00 1.80 3.80
C ALA A 88 16.01 2.06 5.32
N PHE A 89 15.05 2.84 5.82
CA PHE A 89 14.90 3.11 7.24
C PHE A 89 14.72 1.83 8.05
N VAL A 90 13.80 0.95 7.64
CA VAL A 90 13.55 -0.32 8.35
C VAL A 90 14.76 -1.24 8.31
N HIS A 91 15.47 -1.34 7.18
CA HIS A 91 16.65 -2.19 7.06
C HIS A 91 17.82 -1.68 7.90
N VAL A 92 18.10 -0.37 7.87
CA VAL A 92 19.18 0.24 8.65
C VAL A 92 18.93 0.08 10.16
N ASN A 93 17.68 0.25 10.62
CA ASN A 93 17.32 0.05 12.03
C ASN A 93 17.35 -1.43 12.48
N ARG A 94 17.55 -2.38 11.56
CA ARG A 94 17.51 -3.83 11.84
C ARG A 94 18.80 -4.55 11.42
N LEU A 95 19.88 -3.82 11.13
CA LEU A 95 21.16 -4.41 10.73
C LEU A 95 21.63 -5.46 11.75
N GLY A 96 21.47 -6.73 11.39
CA GLY A 96 21.92 -7.88 12.19
C GLY A 96 21.05 -8.27 13.39
N ILE A 97 19.91 -7.60 13.64
CA ILE A 97 19.06 -7.88 14.81
C ILE A 97 17.64 -8.25 14.37
N GLU A 98 17.28 -9.51 14.58
CA GLU A 98 15.89 -9.96 14.48
C GLU A 98 15.11 -9.56 15.74
N ILE A 99 14.39 -8.43 15.65
CA ILE A 99 13.48 -8.02 16.72
C ILE A 99 12.17 -8.79 16.56
N GLN A 100 11.86 -9.65 17.53
CA GLN A 100 10.54 -10.24 17.67
C GLN A 100 9.62 -9.25 18.39
N PRO A 101 8.64 -8.62 17.70
CA PRO A 101 7.75 -7.69 18.35
C PRO A 101 6.78 -8.44 19.27
N SER A 102 6.44 -7.84 20.41
CA SER A 102 5.27 -8.28 21.17
C SER A 102 4.00 -8.14 20.31
N LEU A 103 2.97 -8.95 20.58
CA LEU A 103 1.71 -8.92 19.82
C LEU A 103 1.11 -7.51 19.75
N LEU A 104 1.14 -6.75 20.85
CA LEU A 104 0.67 -5.37 20.90
C LEU A 104 1.45 -4.45 19.94
N ARG A 105 2.79 -4.55 19.93
CA ARG A 105 3.64 -3.76 19.03
C ARG A 105 3.43 -4.17 17.57
N ALA A 106 3.28 -5.46 17.30
CA ALA A 106 3.00 -5.98 15.98
C ALA A 106 1.66 -5.43 15.45
N ALA A 107 0.60 -5.48 16.28
CA ALA A 107 -0.70 -4.93 15.92
C ALA A 107 -0.66 -3.40 15.72
N ALA A 108 -0.03 -2.66 16.64
CA ALA A 108 0.08 -1.21 16.54
C ALA A 108 0.80 -0.78 15.25
N LEU A 109 1.90 -1.46 14.91
CA LEU A 109 2.60 -1.24 13.65
C LEU A 109 1.70 -1.59 12.47
N ALA A 110 1.09 -2.78 12.45
CA ALA A 110 0.24 -3.25 11.35
C ALA A 110 -0.81 -2.21 10.91
N PHE A 111 -1.44 -1.53 11.88
CA PHE A 111 -2.52 -0.58 11.65
C PHE A 111 -2.10 0.89 11.59
N ALA A 112 -0.82 1.22 11.83
CA ALA A 112 -0.36 2.61 11.78
C ALA A 112 -0.64 3.36 10.45
N PRO A 113 -0.79 2.71 9.27
CA PRO A 113 -1.14 3.42 8.04
C PRO A 113 -2.63 3.79 7.90
N ILE A 114 -3.52 3.42 8.84
CA ILE A 114 -4.96 3.72 8.77
C ILE A 114 -5.23 5.23 8.55
N PRO A 115 -4.64 6.17 9.30
CA PRO A 115 -4.88 7.60 9.10
C PRO A 115 -4.52 8.05 7.67
N LEU A 116 -3.46 7.48 7.09
CA LEU A 116 -3.05 7.77 5.72
C LEU A 116 -4.02 7.18 4.69
N CYS A 117 -4.62 6.02 4.97
CA CYS A 117 -5.67 5.43 4.13
C CYS A 117 -6.88 6.36 4.08
N ILE A 118 -7.30 6.88 5.24
CA ILE A 118 -8.40 7.84 5.35
C ILE A 118 -8.08 9.11 4.55
N TYR A 119 -6.88 9.66 4.73
CA TYR A 119 -6.42 10.84 3.99
C TYR A 119 -6.43 10.60 2.47
N GLY A 120 -5.89 9.46 2.00
CA GLY A 120 -5.91 9.08 0.59
C GLY A 120 -7.33 8.97 0.03
N ALA A 121 -8.26 8.41 0.79
CA ALA A 121 -9.66 8.31 0.41
C ALA A 121 -10.33 9.69 0.28
N ILE A 122 -10.05 10.60 1.21
CA ILE A 122 -10.54 12.00 1.16
C ILE A 122 -9.98 12.71 -0.07
N LEU A 123 -8.69 12.55 -0.35
CA LEU A 123 -8.02 13.18 -1.50
C LEU A 123 -8.65 12.72 -2.83
N LEU A 124 -8.90 11.43 -2.98
CA LEU A 124 -9.57 10.87 -4.16
C LEU A 124 -11.00 11.42 -4.34
N ARG A 125 -11.80 11.44 -3.28
CA ARG A 125 -13.17 11.97 -3.32
C ARG A 125 -13.20 13.45 -3.71
N LYS A 126 -12.27 14.26 -3.17
CA LYS A 126 -12.15 15.68 -3.53
C LYS A 126 -11.84 15.87 -5.01
N ARG A 127 -10.90 15.08 -5.56
CA ARG A 127 -10.50 15.18 -6.98
C ARG A 127 -11.64 14.82 -7.94
N GLN A 128 -12.46 13.82 -7.61
CA GLN A 128 -13.62 13.48 -8.45
C GLN A 128 -14.69 14.56 -8.45
N ARG A 129 -14.96 15.20 -7.31
CA ARG A 129 -15.94 16.30 -7.25
C ARG A 129 -15.54 17.51 -8.11
N ILE A 130 -14.25 17.86 -8.13
CA ILE A 130 -13.72 18.95 -8.97
C ILE A 130 -13.82 18.63 -10.46
N ALA A 131 -13.82 17.35 -10.85
CA ALA A 131 -13.89 16.96 -12.27
C ALA A 131 -15.32 16.97 -12.84
N VAL A 132 -16.35 17.09 -11.99
CA VAL A 132 -17.79 16.98 -12.37
C VAL A 132 -18.54 18.32 -12.18
N GLY A 133 -17.96 19.29 -11.47
CA GLY A 133 -18.53 20.63 -11.26
C GLY A 133 -17.80 21.68 -12.08
#